data_AF-A0A2V1CNC2-F1
#
_entry.id   AF-A0A2V1CNC2-F1
#
_cell.length_a   1.000
_cell.length_b   1.000
_cell.length_c   1.000
_cell.angle_alpha   90.00
_cell.angle_beta   90.00
_cell.angle_gamma   90.00
#
_symmetry.space_group_name_H-M   'P 1'
#
loop_
_entity.id
_entity.type
_entity.pdbx_description
1 polymer ?
#
loop_
_entity_poly.entity_id
_entity_poly.type
_entity_poly.pdbx_seq_one_letter_code
_entity_poly.pdbx_strand_id
1 'polypeptide(L)'
;MASESRRPLYKGQLLPPKRETWSPSYTVNPVSKDHIGIKSGKDDKVPVIEFSSGAVPMPFLDPSIITQRIQEEKEWKAKQERESKIEGSSQGA
;
A
#
# COMPACT_ATOMS: atom_id res chain seq x y z
N MET A 1 -44.75 16.48 7.52
CA MET A 1 -45.19 15.08 7.32
C MET A 1 -43.98 14.27 6.85
N ALA A 2 -43.43 13.39 7.68
CA ALA A 2 -42.27 12.58 7.31
C ALA A 2 -42.72 11.47 6.34
N SER A 3 -42.05 11.34 5.19
CA SER A 3 -42.34 10.31 4.20
C SER A 3 -41.94 8.93 4.71
N GLU A 4 -42.82 7.95 4.53
CA GLU A 4 -42.54 6.55 4.88
C GLU A 4 -41.38 6.01 4.04
N SER A 5 -40.34 5.49 4.71
CA SER A 5 -39.17 4.96 4.02
C SER A 5 -39.52 3.65 3.30
N ARG A 6 -39.20 3.54 2.01
CA ARG A 6 -39.51 2.37 1.14
C ARG A 6 -39.02 1.01 1.67
N ARG A 7 -38.15 0.97 2.67
CA ARG A 7 -37.65 -0.26 3.28
C ARG A 7 -37.90 -0.19 4.79
N PRO A 8 -38.80 -1.01 5.35
CA PRO A 8 -39.00 -1.04 6.79
C PRO A 8 -37.69 -1.46 7.47
N LEU A 9 -37.25 -0.66 8.44
CA LEU A 9 -36.08 -1.00 9.26
C LEU A 9 -36.45 -2.19 10.15
N TYR A 10 -35.75 -3.31 9.96
CA TYR A 10 -35.90 -4.47 10.84
C TYR A 10 -35.34 -4.14 12.23
N LYS A 11 -36.21 -4.17 13.24
CA LYS A 11 -35.80 -4.09 14.65
C LYS A 11 -35.74 -5.51 15.21
N GLY A 12 -34.53 -6.01 15.47
CA GLY A 12 -34.30 -7.35 16.00
C GLY A 12 -32.80 -7.68 16.03
N GLN A 13 -32.45 -8.82 16.63
CA GLN A 13 -31.07 -9.31 16.57
C GLN A 13 -30.74 -9.65 15.10
N LEU A 14 -29.65 -9.07 14.59
CA LEU A 14 -29.20 -9.34 13.23
C LEU A 14 -28.81 -10.81 13.12
N LEU A 15 -29.38 -11.50 12.12
CA LEU A 15 -28.97 -12.86 11.82
C LEU A 15 -27.57 -12.86 11.19
N PRO A 16 -26.75 -13.87 11.47
CA PRO A 16 -25.47 -14.02 10.78
C PRO A 16 -25.72 -14.18 9.27
N PRO A 17 -24.78 -13.72 8.44
CA PRO A 17 -24.87 -13.90 7.00
C PRO A 17 -24.96 -15.40 6.68
N LYS A 18 -25.82 -15.74 5.71
CA LYS A 18 -25.92 -17.12 5.22
C LYS A 18 -24.59 -17.48 4.57
N ARG A 19 -24.00 -18.61 4.99
CA ARG A 19 -22.82 -19.16 4.31
C ARG A 19 -23.26 -19.66 2.95
N GLU A 20 -22.81 -19.01 1.89
CA GLU A 20 -22.97 -19.54 0.54
C GLU A 20 -22.14 -20.83 0.41
N THR A 21 -22.68 -21.81 -0.31
CA THR A 21 -21.94 -23.01 -0.68
C THR A 21 -20.79 -22.61 -1.60
N TRP A 22 -19.62 -23.20 -1.39
CA TRP A 22 -18.44 -22.96 -2.22
C TRP A 22 -18.77 -23.21 -3.70
N SER A 23 -18.77 -22.16 -4.53
CA SER A 23 -18.96 -22.30 -5.97
C SER A 23 -17.59 -22.45 -6.65
N PRO A 24 -17.46 -23.35 -7.64
CA PRO A 24 -16.21 -23.51 -8.39
C PRO A 24 -15.89 -22.30 -9.27
N SER A 25 -16.88 -21.45 -9.53
CA SER A 25 -16.72 -20.20 -10.27
C SER A 25 -17.67 -19.14 -9.74
N TYR A 26 -17.26 -17.88 -9.86
CA TYR A 26 -18.09 -16.72 -9.57
C TYR A 26 -18.51 -16.08 -10.89
N THR A 27 -19.81 -15.89 -11.09
CA THR A 27 -20.36 -15.21 -12.27
C THR A 27 -20.79 -13.81 -11.87
N VAL A 28 -20.16 -12.79 -12.48
CA VAL A 28 -20.54 -11.38 -12.30
C VAL A 28 -21.52 -11.00 -13.39
N ASN A 29 -22.68 -10.46 -13.00
CA ASN A 29 -23.60 -9.87 -13.96
C ASN A 29 -22.99 -8.58 -14.55
N PRO A 30 -23.12 -8.36 -15.87
CA PRO A 30 -22.59 -7.15 -16.50
C PRO A 30 -23.29 -5.91 -15.93
N VAL A 31 -22.52 -4.85 -15.70
CA VAL A 31 -23.03 -3.59 -15.13
C VAL A 31 -23.93 -2.84 -16.12
N SER A 32 -23.74 -3.06 -17.43
CA SER A 32 -24.54 -2.47 -18.51
C SER A 32 -24.53 -3.35 -19.77
N LYS A 33 -25.42 -3.06 -20.72
CA LYS A 33 -25.55 -3.80 -21.99
C LYS A 33 -24.28 -3.77 -22.86
N ASP A 34 -23.53 -2.67 -22.80
CA ASP A 34 -22.31 -2.45 -23.59
C ASP A 34 -21.03 -2.73 -22.79
N HIS A 35 -21.15 -3.40 -21.65
CA HIS A 35 -20.00 -3.74 -20.82
C HIS A 35 -19.11 -4.78 -21.51
N ILE A 36 -18.04 -4.31 -22.17
CA ILE A 36 -17.00 -5.16 -22.77
C ILE A 36 -15.97 -5.49 -21.69
N GLY A 37 -16.01 -6.73 -21.18
CA GLY A 37 -14.99 -7.23 -20.27
C GLY A 37 -13.75 -7.68 -21.04
N ILE A 38 -12.59 -7.08 -20.75
CA ILE A 38 -11.30 -7.58 -21.24
C ILE A 38 -11.00 -8.85 -20.47
N LYS A 39 -11.28 -10.01 -21.05
CA LYS A 39 -10.74 -11.28 -20.54
C LYS A 39 -9.29 -11.33 -20.98
N SER A 40 -8.35 -11.10 -20.06
CA SER A 40 -6.96 -11.44 -20.28
C SER A 40 -6.90 -12.95 -20.52
N GLY A 41 -6.79 -13.33 -21.79
CA GLY A 41 -6.70 -14.71 -22.18
C GLY A 41 -5.41 -15.31 -21.64
N LYS A 42 -5.55 -16.55 -21.18
CA LYS A 42 -4.56 -17.54 -20.76
C LYS A 42 -4.41 -17.69 -19.25
N ASP A 43 -4.53 -18.95 -18.88
CA ASP A 43 -4.21 -19.60 -17.61
C ASP A 43 -2.74 -19.40 -17.21
N ASP A 44 -2.26 -18.16 -17.20
CA ASP A 44 -1.04 -17.83 -16.50
C ASP A 44 -1.38 -18.02 -15.03
N LYS A 45 -0.90 -19.13 -14.49
CA LYS A 45 -1.05 -19.53 -13.10
C LYS A 45 -0.64 -18.34 -12.22
N VAL A 46 -1.62 -17.51 -11.86
CA VAL A 46 -1.39 -16.33 -11.02
C VAL A 46 -0.83 -16.89 -9.72
N PRO A 47 0.42 -16.56 -9.35
CA PRO A 47 0.99 -17.05 -8.11
C PRO A 47 0.13 -16.51 -6.98
N VAL A 48 -0.63 -17.41 -6.35
CA VAL A 48 -1.37 -17.09 -5.13
C VAL A 48 -0.33 -16.86 -4.05
N ILE A 49 -0.07 -15.60 -3.74
CA ILE A 49 0.75 -15.22 -2.59
C ILE A 49 -0.16 -15.37 -1.37
N GLU A 50 -0.02 -16.46 -0.65
CA GLU A 50 -0.72 -16.68 0.61
C GLU A 50 -0.18 -15.68 1.64
N PHE A 51 -0.99 -14.68 1.98
CA PHE A 51 -0.66 -13.72 3.04
C PHE A 51 -0.80 -14.42 4.39
N SER A 52 0.30 -14.92 4.96
CA SER A 52 0.30 -15.44 6.33
C SER A 52 0.29 -14.29 7.33
N SER A 53 -0.73 -14.20 8.18
CA SER A 53 -0.84 -13.19 9.24
C SER A 53 0.25 -13.29 10.32
N GLY A 54 1.02 -14.39 10.33
CA GLY A 54 2.17 -14.59 11.20
C GLY A 54 3.52 -14.29 10.54
N ALA A 55 3.56 -13.84 9.28
CA ALA A 55 4.80 -13.41 8.65
C ALA A 55 5.33 -12.17 9.35
N VAL A 56 6.60 -12.20 9.74
CA VAL A 56 7.31 -10.99 10.17
C VAL A 56 7.37 -10.06 8.96
N PRO A 57 6.76 -8.86 9.01
CA PRO A 57 6.82 -7.94 7.89
C PRO A 57 8.27 -7.59 7.63
N MET A 58 8.76 -7.86 6.42
CA MET A 58 10.07 -7.36 6.03
C MET A 58 9.98 -5.83 5.99
N PRO A 59 10.91 -5.11 6.64
CA PRO A 59 10.90 -3.67 6.56
C PRO A 59 11.13 -3.27 5.10
N PHE A 60 10.34 -2.31 4.61
CA PHE A 60 10.46 -1.78 3.25
C PHE A 60 11.82 -1.12 3.00
N LEU A 61 12.55 -0.76 4.06
CA LEU A 61 13.91 -0.24 4.01
C LEU A 61 14.82 -1.07 4.91
N ASP A 62 16.07 -1.22 4.46
CA ASP A 62 17.14 -1.75 5.29
C ASP A 62 17.34 -0.84 6.52
N PRO A 63 17.30 -1.39 7.76
CA PRO A 63 17.51 -0.60 8.98
C PRO A 63 18.88 0.13 9.02
N SER A 64 19.87 -0.32 8.25
CA SER A 64 21.19 0.31 8.16
C SER A 64 21.19 1.68 7.46
N ILE A 65 20.18 1.99 6.66
CA ILE A 65 20.07 3.26 5.91
C ILE A 65 20.06 4.47 6.83
N ILE A 66 19.48 4.35 8.03
CA ILE A 66 19.45 5.45 9.01
C ILE A 66 20.86 5.77 9.47
N THR A 67 21.65 4.73 9.79
CA THR A 67 23.04 4.92 10.25
C THR A 67 23.96 5.47 9.16
N GLN A 68 23.77 5.02 7.92
CA GLN A 68 24.53 5.52 6.77
C GLN A 68 24.27 7.02 6.54
N ARG A 69 22.99 7.43 6.52
CA ARG A 69 22.63 8.86 6.35
C ARG A 69 23.21 9.76 7.44
N ILE A 70 23.24 9.29 8.69
CA ILE A 70 23.84 10.05 9.79
C ILE A 70 25.36 10.23 9.60
N GLN A 71 26.05 9.21 9.06
CA GLN A 71 27.49 9.30 8.76
C GLN A 71 27.73 10.25 7.59
N GLU A 72 26.97 10.11 6.50
CA GLU A 72 27.05 10.97 5.32
C GLU A 72 26.83 12.45 5.68
N GLU A 73 25.86 12.78 6.54
CA GLU A 73 25.62 14.15 6.98
C GLU A 73 26.81 14.73 7.76
N LYS A 74 27.46 13.91 8.62
CA LYS A 74 28.64 14.33 9.37
C LYS A 74 29.83 14.59 8.44
N GLU A 75 30.06 13.72 7.48
CA GLU A 75 31.12 13.88 6.48
C GLU A 75 30.89 15.10 5.61
N TRP A 76 29.64 15.33 5.18
CA TRP A 76 29.24 16.51 4.42
C TRP A 76 29.52 17.80 5.20
N LYS A 77 29.12 17.88 6.48
CA LYS A 77 29.40 19.04 7.33
C LYS A 77 30.90 19.25 7.55
N ALA A 78 31.66 18.19 7.78
CA ALA A 78 33.12 18.28 7.94
C ALA A 78 33.81 18.77 6.65
N LYS A 79 33.32 18.35 5.48
CA LYS A 79 33.83 18.80 4.19
C LYS A 79 33.53 20.28 3.96
N GLN A 80 32.31 20.73 4.25
CA GLN A 80 31.91 22.13 4.16
C GLN A 80 32.74 23.03 5.09
N GLU A 81 33.02 22.58 6.32
CA GLU A 81 33.88 23.33 7.25
C GLU A 81 35.32 23.47 6.71
N ARG A 82 35.90 22.40 6.14
CA ARG A 82 37.22 22.46 5.51
C ARG A 82 37.25 23.40 4.32
N GLU A 83 36.26 23.33 3.44
CA GLU A 83 36.15 24.20 2.26
C GLU A 83 36.04 25.68 2.68
N SER A 84 35.23 26.00 3.70
CA SER A 84 35.10 27.36 4.23
C SER A 84 36.39 27.91 4.87
N LYS A 85 37.20 27.06 5.51
CA LYS A 85 38.51 27.45 6.07
C LYS A 85 39.58 27.70 4.99
N ILE A 86 39.49 27.02 3.85
CA ILE A 86 40.42 27.19 2.75
C ILE A 86 40.12 28.48 1.98
N GLU A 87 38.85 28.81 1.74
CA GLU A 87 38.45 30.07 1.09
C GLU A 87 38.73 31.32 1.96
N GLY A 88 38.70 31.21 3.29
CA GLY A 88 39.08 32.31 4.19
C GLY A 88 40.58 32.60 4.27
N SER A 89 41.44 31.73 3.73
CA SER A 89 42.91 31.86 3.82
C SER A 89 43.53 32.55 2.59
N SER A 90 42.78 32.84 1.53
CA SER A 90 43.31 33.41 0.28
C SER A 90 43.16 34.94 0.17
N GLN A 91 42.65 35.63 1.20
CA GLN A 91 42.47 37.09 1.23
C GLN A 91 43.55 37.87 2.00
N GLY A 92 44.68 37.25 2.34
CA GLY A 92 45.78 37.91 3.05
C GLY A 92 47.15 37.60 2.46
N ALA A 93 47.50 38.28 1.37
CA ALA A 93 48.88 38.50 0.92
C ALA A 93 48.95 39.81 0.13
#